data_AF-A0A943JUT6-F1
#
_entry.id   AF-A0A943JUT6-F1
#
_cell.length_a   1.000
_cell.length_b   1.000
_cell.length_c   1.000
_cell.angle_alpha   90.00
_cell.angle_beta   90.00
_cell.angle_gamma   90.00
#
_symmetry.space_group_name_H-M   'P 1'
#
loop_
_entity.id
_entity.type
_entity.pdbx_description
1 polymer ?
#
loop_
_entity_poly.entity_id
_entity_poly.type
_entity_poly.pdbx_seq_one_letter_code
_entity_poly.pdbx_strand_id
1 'polypeptide(L)' 'MSTKKLSNGMVECYFKELDVRYIVENMDKAILIGMALGYYKEFHQK' A
#
# COMPACT_ATOMS: atom_id res chain seq x y z
N MET A 1 0.83 0.67 -6.74
CA MET A 1 -0.06 0.39 -5.59
C MET A 1 -1.36 1.13 -5.80
N SER A 2 -2.50 0.52 -5.49
CA SER A 2 -3.77 1.23 -5.33
C SER A 2 -4.26 1.12 -3.89
N THR A 3 -4.95 2.15 -3.40
CA THR A 3 -5.54 2.16 -2.06
C THR A 3 -7.01 2.53 -2.13
N LYS A 4 -7.81 1.95 -1.22
CA LYS A 4 -9.23 2.22 -1.08
C LYS A 4 -9.59 2.30 0.39
N LYS A 5 -10.25 3.39 0.80
CA LYS A 5 -10.80 3.51 2.15
C LYS A 5 -12.09 2.69 2.25
N LEU A 6 -12.18 1.85 3.27
CA LEU A 6 -13.34 1.01 3.55
C LEU A 6 -14.32 1.76 4.47
N SER A 7 -15.58 1.35 4.45
CA SER A 7 -16.64 1.95 5.26
C SER A 7 -16.42 1.79 6.77
N ASN A 8 -15.65 0.79 7.18
CA ASN A 8 -15.26 0.55 8.57
C ASN A 8 -14.02 1.36 9.02
N GLY A 9 -13.55 2.30 8.21
CA GLY A 9 -12.40 3.15 8.53
C GLY A 9 -11.03 2.56 8.17
N MET A 10 -10.96 1.30 7.78
CA MET A 10 -9.72 0.64 7.34
C MET A 10 -9.33 1.06 5.92
N VAL A 11 -8.09 0.76 5.53
CA VAL A 11 -7.54 0.99 4.18
C VAL A 11 -7.20 -0.35 3.57
N GLU A 12 -7.81 -0.66 2.43
CA GLU A 12 -7.37 -1.74 1.55
C GLU A 12 -6.24 -1.22 0.65
N CYS A 13 -5.13 -1.94 0.57
CA CYS A 13 -4.07 -1.69 -0.40
C CYS A 13 -3.82 -2.92 -1.28
N TYR A 14 -3.66 -2.68 -2.58
CA TYR A 14 -3.43 -3.71 -3.59
C TYR A 14 -2.10 -3.45 -4.32
N PHE A 15 -1.28 -4.49 -4.39
CA PHE A 15 0.02 -4.49 -5.04
C PHE A 15 -0.05 -5.36 -6.30
N LYS A 16 -0.25 -4.70 -7.45
CA LYS A 16 -0.51 -5.36 -8.73
C LYS A 16 0.59 -6.33 -9.17
N GLU A 17 1.87 -6.00 -9.02
CA GLU A 17 2.94 -6.87 -9.54
C GLU A 17 3.14 -8.15 -8.70
N LEU A 18 2.72 -8.14 -7.44
CA LEU A 18 2.72 -9.31 -6.56
C LEU A 18 1.35 -10.01 -6.49
N ASP A 19 0.31 -9.38 -7.04
CA ASP A 19 -1.09 -9.76 -6.91
C ASP A 19 -1.55 -10.01 -5.45
N VAL A 20 -1.09 -9.15 -4.52
CA VAL A 20 -1.42 -9.26 -3.08
C VAL A 20 -2.26 -8.08 -2.59
N ARG A 21 -3.17 -8.37 -1.64
CA ARG A 21 -4.01 -7.37 -0.96
C ARG A 21 -3.78 -7.41 0.54
N TYR A 22 -3.74 -6.24 1.15
CA TYR A 22 -3.71 -6.07 2.60
C TYR A 22 -4.82 -5.11 3.04
N ILE A 23 -5.37 -5.37 4.22
CA ILE A 23 -6.27 -4.45 4.91
C ILE A 23 -5.54 -3.94 6.14
N VAL A 24 -5.35 -2.64 6.22
CA VAL A 24 -4.58 -1.98 7.28
C VAL A 24 -5.40 -0.87 7.93
N GLU A 25 -5.00 -0.45 9.12
CA GLU A 25 -5.74 0.55 9.91
C GLU A 25 -5.64 1.97 9.35
N ASN A 26 -4.55 2.32 8.65
CA ASN A 26 -4.30 3.66 8.13
C ASN A 26 -3.38 3.65 6.91
N MET A 27 -3.25 4.80 6.26
CA MET A 27 -2.38 4.96 5.09
C MET A 27 -0.89 4.77 5.41
N ASP A 28 -0.42 5.16 6.60
CA ASP A 28 0.99 5.02 6.98
C ASP A 28 1.43 3.54 6.95
N LYS A 29 0.58 2.63 7.44
CA LYS A 29 0.83 1.18 7.34
C LYS A 29 0.80 0.68 5.89
N ALA A 30 -0.09 1.21 5.05
CA ALA A 30 -0.12 0.85 3.63
C ALA A 30 1.18 1.26 2.92
N ILE A 31 1.70 2.45 3.22
CA ILE A 31 2.97 2.95 2.71
C ILE A 31 4.14 2.10 3.21
N LEU A 32 4.17 1.76 4.51
CA LEU A 32 5.19 0.90 5.10
C LEU A 32 5.25 -0.47 4.42
N ILE A 33 4.09 -1.08 4.13
CA ILE A 33 4.03 -2.33 3.37
C ILE A 33 4.60 -2.12 1.96
N GLY A 34 4.26 -1.02 1.29
CA GLY A 34 4.85 -0.70 -0.02
C GLY A 34 6.36 -0.52 0.02
N MET A 35 6.91 0.07 1.10
CA MET A 35 8.36 0.15 1.33
C MET A 35 8.98 -1.22 1.55
N ALA A 36 8.40 -2.04 2.43
CA ALA A 36 8.91 -3.38 2.75
C ALA A 36 8.89 -4.32 1.54
N LEU A 37 7.87 -4.20 0.68
CA LEU A 37 7.76 -4.95 -0.57
C LEU A 37 8.65 -4.40 -1.69
N GLY A 38 9.40 -3.32 -1.46
CA GLY A 38 10.34 -2.74 -2.43
C GLY A 38 9.69 -1.88 -3.51
N TYR A 39 8.39 -1.56 -3.39
CA TYR A 39 7.69 -0.64 -4.31
C TYR A 39 8.04 0.83 -4.07
N TYR A 40 8.62 1.14 -2.92
CA TYR A 40 9.09 2.50 -2.60
C TYR A 40 10.52 2.74 -3.13
N LYS A 41 10.86 2.19 -4.29
CA LYS A 41 12.14 2.43 -4.97
C LYS A 41 12.12 3.59 -5.97
N GLU A 42 10.94 4.08 -6.36
CA GLU A 42 10.82 5.04 -7.47
C GLU A 42 10.53 6.50 -7.06
N PHE A 43 10.45 6.85 -5.78
CA PHE A 43 10.23 8.26 -5.39
C PHE A 43 11.51 9.10 -5.24
N HIS A 44 12.69 8.55 -5.54
CA HIS A 44 13.99 9.25 -5.43
C HIS A 44 14.88 9.19 -6.68
N GLN A 45 14.34 8.88 -7.85
CA GLN A 45 15.05 9.11 -9.13
C GLN A 45 14.18 9.88 -10.11
N LYS A 46 14.17 11.21 -9.98
CA LYS A 46 14.40 12.19 -11.05
C LYS A 46 14.44 13.61 -10.50
#